data_AF-A0A2E5W169-F1
#
_entry.id   AF-A0A2E5W169-F1
#
_cell.length_a   1.000
_cell.length_b   1.000
_cell.length_c   1.000
_cell.angle_alpha   90.00
_cell.angle_beta   90.00
_cell.angle_gamma   90.00
#
_symmetry.space_group_name_H-M   'P 1'
#
loop_
_entity.id
_entity.type
_entity.pdbx_description
1 polymer ?
#
loop_
_entity_poly.entity_id
_entity_poly.type
_entity_poly.pdbx_seq_one_letter_code
_entity_poly.pdbx_strand_id
1 'polypeptide(L)' 'MGVGRALLFASLATIPGMILAVIGWAISGGQEEWRDRNWVFCYLPFFGCVFAGFLAGLRSEGVGFEEG' A
#
# COMPACT_ATOMS: atom_id res chain seq x y z
N MET A 1 -1.82 20.34 -11.56
CA MET A 1 -1.30 20.24 -10.18
C MET A 1 -1.54 18.81 -9.71
N GLY A 2 -0.58 18.07 -9.15
CA GLY A 2 -0.86 16.66 -8.82
C GLY A 2 0.17 15.87 -8.02
N VAL A 3 1.46 16.19 -8.13
CA VAL A 3 2.51 15.38 -7.47
C VAL A 3 2.46 15.49 -5.94
N GLY A 4 2.29 16.69 -5.38
CA GLY A 4 2.21 16.88 -3.93
C GLY A 4 1.05 16.11 -3.29
N ARG A 5 -0.12 16.10 -3.96
CA ARG A 5 -1.27 15.33 -3.51
C ARG A 5 -1.06 13.82 -3.69
N ALA A 6 -0.49 13.39 -4.82
CA ALA A 6 -0.14 12.00 -5.04
C ALA A 6 0.81 11.45 -3.95
N LEU A 7 1.81 12.24 -3.55
CA LEU A 7 2.71 11.89 -2.45
C LEU A 7 1.97 11.82 -1.10
N LEU A 8 1.03 12.73 -0.83
CA LEU A 8 0.23 12.69 0.40
C LEU A 8 -0.65 11.43 0.46
N PHE A 9 -1.37 11.09 -0.61
CA PHE A 9 -2.19 9.88 -0.66
C PHE A 9 -1.35 8.61 -0.63
N ALA A 10 -0.20 8.57 -1.31
CA ALA A 10 0.75 7.47 -1.22
C ALA A 10 1.27 7.28 0.22
N SER A 11 1.56 8.39 0.92
CA SER A 11 2.01 8.36 2.32
C SER A 11 0.92 7.81 3.24
N LEU A 12 -0.32 8.27 3.09
CA LEU A 12 -1.46 7.75 3.85
C LEU A 12 -1.73 6.27 3.56
N ALA A 13 -1.59 5.84 2.29
CA ALA A 13 -1.75 4.46 1.88
C ALA A 13 -0.65 3.50 2.42
N THR A 14 0.43 4.05 2.97
CA THR A 14 1.44 3.26 3.70
C THR A 14 0.84 2.54 4.90
N ILE A 15 -0.13 3.15 5.59
CA ILE A 15 -0.76 2.58 6.79
C ILE A 15 -1.48 1.26 6.48
N PRO A 16 -2.45 1.20 5.53
CA PRO A 16 -3.06 -0.06 5.14
C PRO A 16 -2.06 -1.02 4.47
N GLY A 17 -1.07 -0.49 3.74
CA GLY A 17 0.00 -1.31 3.14
C GLY A 17 0.84 -2.07 4.17
N MET A 18 1.20 -1.43 5.28
CA MET A 18 1.91 -2.06 6.40
C MET A 18 1.07 -3.14 7.06
N ILE A 19 -0.22 -2.88 7.28
CA ILE A 19 -1.14 -3.85 7.87
C ILE A 19 -1.23 -5.10 6.98
N LEU A 20 -1.42 -4.92 5.68
CA LEU A 20 -1.50 -6.05 4.73
C LEU A 20 -0.17 -6.81 4.61
N ALA A 21 0.97 -6.13 4.70
CA ALA A 21 2.27 -6.80 4.73
C ALA A 21 2.44 -7.69 5.96
N VAL A 22 2.02 -7.22 7.14
CA VAL A 22 2.04 -8.01 8.38
C VAL A 22 1.09 -9.21 8.28
N ILE A 23 -0.11 -9.02 7.72
CA ILE A 23 -1.06 -10.11 7.47
C ILE A 23 -0.45 -11.14 6.50
N GLY A 24 0.19 -10.68 5.41
CA GLY A 24 0.89 -11.55 4.46
C GLY A 24 1.99 -12.36 5.13
N TRP A 25 2.80 -11.73 5.98
CA TRP A 25 3.82 -12.42 6.77
C TRP A 25 3.21 -13.45 7.74
N ALA A 26 2.14 -13.08 8.45
CA ALA A 26 1.44 -13.98 9.37
C ALA A 26 0.89 -15.22 8.65
N ILE A 27 0.27 -15.05 7.48
CA ILE A 27 -0.25 -16.15 6.63
C ILE A 27 0.91 -17.01 6.08
N SER A 28 2.07 -16.40 5.80
CA SER A 28 3.25 -17.15 5.35
C SER A 28 3.84 -18.09 6.41
N GLY A 29 3.33 -18.01 7.65
CA GLY A 29 3.76 -18.83 8.78
C GLY A 29 4.89 -18.20 9.58
N GLY A 30 4.99 -16.86 9.59
CA GLY A 30 5.86 -16.12 10.51
C GLY A 30 7.33 -16.55 10.46
N GLN A 31 7.87 -16.80 9.27
CA GLN A 31 9.18 -17.43 9.10
C GLN A 31 10.29 -16.61 9.77
N GLU A 32 11.12 -17.26 10.58
CA GLU A 32 12.27 -16.64 11.27
C GLU A 32 13.39 -16.30 10.28
N GLU A 33 13.52 -17.10 9.22
CA GLU A 33 14.50 -16.92 8.16
C GLU A 33 13.82 -16.39 6.89
N TRP A 34 14.43 -15.37 6.30
CA TRP A 34 13.78 -14.56 5.29
C TRP A 34 13.89 -15.22 3.91
N ARG A 35 12.87 -16.02 3.56
CA ARG A 35 12.82 -16.81 2.32
C ARG A 35 12.25 -16.01 1.14
N ASP A 36 12.61 -16.36 -0.08
CA ASP A 36 12.19 -15.65 -1.32
C ASP A 36 10.68 -15.38 -1.42
N ARG A 37 9.86 -16.27 -0.85
CA ARG A 37 8.40 -16.12 -0.85
C ARG A 37 7.89 -14.97 0.03
N ASN A 38 8.63 -14.60 1.09
CA ASN A 38 8.28 -13.48 1.96
C ASN A 38 8.36 -12.14 1.23
N TRP A 39 9.21 -12.02 0.20
CA TRP A 39 9.25 -10.82 -0.63
C TRP A 39 7.88 -10.53 -1.25
N VAL A 40 7.24 -11.56 -1.81
CA VAL A 40 5.94 -11.41 -2.47
C VAL A 40 4.87 -11.05 -1.45
N PHE A 41 4.84 -11.74 -0.30
CA PHE A 41 3.80 -11.50 0.70
C PHE A 41 3.91 -10.18 1.46
N CYS A 42 5.11 -9.59 1.57
CA CYS A 42 5.30 -8.36 2.33
C CYS A 42 5.39 -7.12 1.43
N TYR A 43 6.13 -7.19 0.32
CA TYR A 43 6.36 -6.02 -0.52
C TYR A 43 5.24 -5.75 -1.51
N LEU A 44 4.63 -6.80 -2.06
CA LEU A 44 3.55 -6.64 -3.02
C LEU A 44 2.32 -5.92 -2.41
N PRO A 45 1.81 -6.30 -1.22
CA PRO A 45 0.73 -5.53 -0.61
C PRO A 45 1.17 -4.13 -0.18
N PHE A 46 2.36 -3.98 0.39
CA PHE A 46 2.86 -2.68 0.83
C PHE A 46 2.97 -1.68 -0.33
N PHE A 47 3.75 -2.04 -1.36
CA PHE A 47 3.95 -1.18 -2.52
C PHE A 47 2.69 -1.10 -3.39
N GLY A 48 1.85 -2.14 -3.41
CA GLY A 48 0.56 -2.10 -4.07
C GLY A 48 -0.33 -1.00 -3.50
N CYS A 49 -0.43 -0.88 -2.17
CA CYS A 49 -1.18 0.18 -1.52
C CYS A 49 -0.56 1.57 -1.78
N VAL A 50 0.76 1.71 -1.63
CA VAL A 50 1.46 2.98 -1.90
C VAL A 50 1.24 3.44 -3.34
N PHE A 51 1.37 2.53 -4.31
CA PHE A 51 1.16 2.80 -5.73
C PHE A 51 -0.30 3.14 -6.04
N ALA A 52 -1.26 2.43 -5.44
CA ALA A 52 -2.68 2.73 -5.58
C ALA A 52 -3.02 4.12 -5.01
N GLY A 53 -2.50 4.48 -3.84
CA GLY A 53 -2.64 5.80 -3.24
C GLY A 53 -2.02 6.91 -4.11
N PHE A 54 -0.84 6.65 -4.66
CA PHE A 54 -0.20 7.56 -5.60
C PHE A 54 -1.06 7.81 -6.85
N LEU A 55 -1.56 6.74 -7.48
CA LEU A 55 -2.45 6.84 -8.64
C LEU A 55 -3.77 7.54 -8.32
N ALA A 56 -4.34 7.29 -7.13
CA ALA A 56 -5.55 7.97 -6.67
C ALA A 56 -5.32 9.48 -6.51
N GLY A 57 -4.21 9.89 -5.90
CA GLY A 57 -3.87 11.31 -5.74
C GLY A 57 -3.55 12.02 -7.07
N LEU A 58 -3.03 11.28 -8.06
CA LEU A 58 -2.88 11.76 -9.45
C LEU A 58 -4.23 11.88 -10.17
N ARG A 59 -5.17 10.95 -9.97
CA ARG A 59 -6.49 10.93 -10.67
C ARG A 59 -7.60 11.72 -9.99
N SER A 60 -7.43 12.18 -8.75
CA SER A 60 -8.45 12.89 -7.96
C SER A 60 -8.75 14.33 -8.48
N GLU A 61 -8.56 14.60 -9.77
CA GLU A 61 -9.30 15.68 -10.45
C GLU A 61 -10.78 15.27 -10.71
N GLY A 62 -11.19 14.02 -10.40
CA GLY A 62 -12.56 13.55 -10.63
C GLY A 62 -13.19 12.62 -9.58
N VAL A 63 -12.59 12.34 -8.43
CA VAL A 63 -13.21 11.45 -7.42
C VAL A 63 -13.04 12.07 -6.04
N GLY A 64 -14.14 12.62 -5.53
CA GLY A 64 -14.30 12.98 -4.13
C GLY A 64 -14.34 11.73 -3.26
N PHE A 65 -13.93 11.90 -2.00
CA PHE A 65 -14.22 10.97 -0.92
C PHE A 65 -15.72 10.65 -0.92
N GLU A 66 -16.09 9.42 -1.27
CA GLU A 66 -17.35 8.83 -0.82
C GLU A 66 -17.14 8.39 0.63
N GLU A 67 -17.42 9.28 1.57
CA GLU A 67 -17.91 8.90 2.90
C GLU A 67 -19.44 8.86 2.79
N GLY A 68 -20.00 7.65 2.76
CA GLY A 68 -21.43 7.36 2.84
C GLY A 68 -21.68 6.29 3.89
#